data_AF-N8XQH1-F1
#
_entry.id   AF-N8XQH1-F1
#
_cell.length_a   1.000
_cell.length_b   1.000
_cell.length_c   1.000
_cell.angle_alpha   90.00
_cell.angle_beta   90.00
_cell.angle_gamma   90.00
#
_symmetry.space_group_name_H-M   'P 1'
#
loop_
_entity.id
_entity.type
_entity.pdbx_description
1 polymer ?
#
loop_
_entity_poly.entity_id
_entity_poly.type
_entity_poly.pdbx_seq_one_letter_code
_entity_poly.pdbx_strand_id
1 'polypeptide(L)'
;MSQFFNHVTALPKDKQQVVLQLHTGEIVSPVEYSETLKKFIVKFRNIRQSSIKGWAALTEVQKALNIPALSHDELKAIRQKELESIASTQGKTVNQVIKESMADLLV
;
A
#
# COMPACT_ATOMS: atom_id res chain seq x y z
N MET A 1 -4.46 -21.14 -14.69
CA MET A 1 -4.56 -20.55 -13.35
C MET A 1 -3.51 -19.44 -13.23
N SER A 2 -3.91 -18.27 -12.74
CA SER A 2 -3.32 -16.93 -12.95
C SER A 2 -1.79 -16.88 -13.02
N GLN A 3 -1.24 -16.63 -14.22
CA GLN A 3 0.19 -16.31 -14.48
C GLN A 3 0.64 -14.97 -13.86
N PHE A 4 -0.13 -14.40 -12.94
CA PHE A 4 0.05 -13.04 -12.46
C PHE A 4 0.98 -12.93 -11.25
N PHE A 5 1.00 -13.96 -10.41
CA PHE A 5 1.78 -13.96 -9.18
C PHE A 5 3.10 -14.70 -9.40
N ASN A 6 4.19 -13.97 -9.29
CA ASN A 6 5.53 -14.52 -9.21
C ASN A 6 5.68 -15.32 -7.91
N HIS A 7 6.46 -16.40 -7.99
CA HIS A 7 6.84 -17.15 -6.80
C HIS A 7 7.65 -16.26 -5.84
N VAL A 8 7.45 -16.47 -4.53
CA VAL A 8 8.14 -15.69 -3.48
C VAL A 8 9.67 -15.84 -3.47
N THR A 9 10.21 -16.80 -4.24
CA THR A 9 11.64 -17.02 -4.43
C THR A 9 12.31 -15.95 -5.31
N ALA A 10 11.58 -15.36 -6.26
CA ALA A 10 12.03 -14.18 -6.98
C ALA A 10 11.65 -12.96 -6.15
N LEU A 11 12.58 -12.24 -5.54
CA LEU A 11 12.22 -11.13 -4.64
C LEU A 11 11.96 -9.83 -5.43
N PRO A 12 11.03 -8.98 -4.99
CA PRO A 12 10.82 -7.66 -5.59
C PRO A 12 12.03 -6.74 -5.39
N LYS A 13 12.07 -5.62 -6.11
CA LYS A 13 13.06 -4.56 -5.87
C LYS A 13 12.80 -3.87 -4.54
N ASP A 14 13.85 -3.29 -3.94
CA ASP A 14 13.70 -2.51 -2.71
C ASP A 14 12.67 -1.38 -2.88
N LYS A 15 11.82 -1.20 -1.86
CA LYS A 15 10.69 -0.27 -1.80
C LYS A 15 9.63 -0.45 -2.89
N GLN A 16 9.63 -1.59 -3.59
CA GLN A 16 8.62 -1.87 -4.59
C GLN A 16 7.27 -2.17 -3.93
N GLN A 17 6.20 -1.55 -4.43
CA GLN A 17 4.84 -1.89 -4.07
C GLN A 17 4.35 -3.12 -4.82
N VAL A 18 3.86 -4.09 -4.07
CA VAL A 18 3.42 -5.39 -4.55
C VAL A 18 2.07 -5.77 -3.96
N VAL A 19 1.43 -6.71 -4.63
CA VAL A 19 0.26 -7.43 -4.16
C VAL A 19 0.73 -8.82 -3.74
N LEU A 20 0.41 -9.23 -2.52
CA LEU A 20 0.71 -10.57 -2.03
C LEU A 20 -0.49 -11.50 -2.21
N GLN A 21 -0.21 -12.74 -2.62
CA GLN A 21 -1.14 -13.85 -2.54
C GLN A 21 -0.73 -14.76 -1.39
N LEU A 22 -1.63 -15.00 -0.45
CA LEU A 22 -1.42 -15.93 0.65
C LEU A 22 -1.78 -17.36 0.27
N HIS A 23 -1.25 -18.34 1.00
CA HIS A 23 -1.63 -19.75 0.85
C HIS A 23 -3.12 -20.01 1.13
N THR A 24 -3.75 -19.15 1.93
CA THR A 24 -5.19 -19.16 2.20
C THR A 24 -6.04 -18.71 1.00
N GLY A 25 -5.42 -18.14 -0.03
CA GLY A 25 -6.10 -17.51 -1.17
C GLY A 25 -6.41 -16.03 -0.96
N GLU A 26 -6.18 -15.48 0.23
CA GLU A 26 -6.34 -14.05 0.50
C GLU A 26 -5.32 -13.20 -0.28
N ILE A 27 -5.76 -12.03 -0.74
CA ILE A 27 -4.95 -11.05 -1.44
C ILE A 27 -4.70 -9.85 -0.52
N VAL A 28 -3.44 -9.44 -0.41
CA VAL A 28 -3.04 -8.31 0.44
C VAL A 28 -2.35 -7.24 -0.40
N SER A 29 -2.85 -6.01 -0.30
CA SER A 29 -2.35 -4.82 -1.02
C SER A 29 -2.76 -3.54 -0.29
N PRO A 30 -1.97 -2.45 -0.34
CA PRO A 30 -0.61 -2.37 -0.87
C PRO A 30 0.43 -2.89 0.14
N VAL A 31 1.46 -3.57 -0.37
CA VAL A 31 2.57 -4.10 0.43
C VAL A 31 3.88 -3.58 -0.14
N GLU A 32 4.80 -3.13 0.71
CA GLU A 32 6.12 -2.68 0.28
C GLU A 32 7.16 -3.77 0.59
N TYR A 33 8.06 -4.08 -0.32
CA TYR A 33 9.18 -4.97 -0.02
C TYR A 33 10.41 -4.15 0.44
N SER A 34 11.00 -4.53 1.57
CA SER A 34 12.27 -3.98 2.03
C SER A 34 13.37 -5.02 1.86
N GLU A 35 14.35 -4.71 1.02
CA GLU A 35 15.50 -5.57 0.78
C GLU A 35 16.41 -5.62 2.02
N THR A 36 16.63 -4.49 2.69
CA THR A 36 17.42 -4.38 3.93
C THR A 36 16.90 -5.32 5.02
N LEU A 37 15.58 -5.37 5.21
CA LEU A 37 14.94 -6.19 6.23
C LEU A 37 14.52 -7.58 5.71
N LYS A 38 14.76 -7.84 4.42
CA LYS A 38 14.33 -9.04 3.68
C LYS A 38 12.87 -9.43 3.98
N LYS A 39 11.98 -8.45 4.04
CA LYS A 39 10.58 -8.67 4.43
C LYS A 39 9.61 -7.76 3.70
N PHE A 40 8.38 -8.23 3.63
CA PHE A 40 7.23 -7.47 3.16
C PHE A 40 6.66 -6.65 4.31
N ILE A 41 6.62 -5.33 4.16
CA ILE A 41 6.11 -4.35 5.11
C ILE A 41 4.66 -4.06 4.77
N VAL A 42 3.77 -4.34 5.72
CA VAL A 42 2.34 -4.09 5.64
C VAL A 42 1.96 -3.13 6.76
N LYS A 43 1.33 -2.00 6.44
CA LYS A 43 1.06 -0.93 7.42
C LYS A 43 0.13 -1.33 8.57
N PHE A 44 -0.71 -2.35 8.40
CA PHE A 44 -1.79 -2.66 9.35
C PHE A 44 -1.92 -4.14 9.73
N ARG A 45 -1.01 -5.00 9.27
CA ARG A 45 -1.02 -6.44 9.56
C ARG A 45 0.39 -6.97 9.65
N ASN A 46 0.59 -7.99 10.48
CA ASN A 46 1.83 -8.76 10.49
C ASN A 46 1.60 -10.06 9.70
N ILE A 47 2.22 -10.17 8.52
CA ILE A 47 2.10 -11.35 7.66
C ILE A 47 3.41 -12.13 7.74
N ARG A 48 3.32 -13.41 8.15
CA ARG A 48 4.48 -14.30 8.14
C ARG A 48 4.85 -14.62 6.70
N GLN A 49 6.15 -14.59 6.40
CA GLN A 49 6.65 -14.90 5.05
C GLN A 49 6.25 -16.30 4.58
N SER A 50 6.17 -17.27 5.49
CA SER A 50 5.70 -18.64 5.21
C SER A 50 4.25 -18.73 4.76
N SER A 51 3.45 -17.69 5.02
CA SER A 51 2.05 -17.62 4.58
C SER A 51 1.91 -17.07 3.16
N ILE A 52 2.99 -16.56 2.57
CA ILE A 52 3.01 -15.93 1.24
C ILE A 52 3.26 -17.00 0.18
N LYS A 53 2.26 -17.22 -0.68
CA LYS A 53 2.35 -18.13 -1.82
C LYS A 53 3.10 -17.46 -2.99
N GLY A 54 2.87 -16.17 -3.21
CA GLY A 54 3.48 -15.41 -4.29
C GLY A 54 3.19 -13.91 -4.20
N TRP A 55 3.75 -13.14 -5.12
CA TRP A 55 3.57 -11.70 -5.20
C TRP A 55 3.51 -11.22 -6.65
N ALA A 56 2.89 -10.08 -6.89
CA ALA A 56 2.84 -9.43 -8.19
C ALA A 56 3.14 -7.93 -8.03
N ALA A 57 3.75 -7.28 -9.01
CA ALA A 57 3.91 -5.83 -8.94
C ALA A 57 2.53 -5.16 -8.96
N LEU A 58 2.30 -4.19 -8.08
CA LEU A 58 1.00 -3.52 -8.00
C LEU A 58 0.61 -2.87 -9.33
N THR A 59 1.59 -2.29 -10.02
CA THR A 59 1.42 -1.66 -11.34
C THR A 59 1.04 -2.66 -12.42
N GLU A 60 1.56 -3.89 -12.38
CA GLU A 60 1.18 -4.95 -13.31
C GLU A 60 -0.26 -5.36 -13.05
N VAL A 61 -0.64 -5.57 -11.78
CA VAL A 61 -2.01 -5.96 -11.39
C VAL A 61 -3.01 -4.91 -11.83
N GLN A 62 -2.69 -3.63 -11.62
CA GLN A 62 -3.52 -2.52 -12.08
C GLN A 62 -3.71 -2.52 -13.60
N LYS A 63 -2.64 -2.69 -14.37
CA LYS A 63 -2.70 -2.78 -15.84
C LYS A 63 -3.56 -3.94 -16.31
N ALA A 64 -3.40 -5.12 -15.70
CA ALA A 64 -4.14 -6.32 -16.11
C ALA A 64 -5.63 -6.28 -15.74
N LEU A 65 -5.97 -5.60 -14.64
CA LEU A 65 -7.36 -5.37 -14.24
C LEU A 65 -7.97 -4.14 -14.92
N ASN A 66 -7.24 -3.50 -15.84
CA ASN A 66 -7.64 -2.25 -16.49
C ASN A 66 -8.03 -1.16 -15.48
N ILE A 67 -7.43 -1.20 -14.29
CA ILE A 67 -7.59 -0.17 -13.28
C ILE A 67 -6.67 0.97 -13.69
N PRO A 68 -7.21 2.14 -14.08
CA PRO A 68 -6.38 3.28 -14.42
C PRO A 68 -5.53 3.61 -13.19
N ALA A 69 -4.21 3.69 -13.40
CA ALA A 69 -3.34 4.23 -12.39
C ALA A 69 -3.80 5.68 -12.17
N LEU A 70 -4.44 5.93 -11.03
CA LEU A 70 -4.88 7.27 -10.66
C LEU A 70 -3.69 8.21 -10.81
N SER A 71 -3.90 9.26 -11.59
CA SER A 71 -2.89 10.29 -11.79
C SER A 71 -2.50 10.89 -10.44
N HIS A 72 -1.30 11.46 -10.35
CA HIS A 72 -0.83 12.11 -9.12
C HIS A 72 -1.83 13.18 -8.63
N ASP A 73 -2.51 13.85 -9.56
CA ASP A 73 -3.52 14.85 -9.27
C ASP A 73 -4.82 14.25 -8.71
N GLU A 74 -5.26 13.10 -9.22
CA GLU A 74 -6.42 12.38 -8.69
C GLU A 74 -6.13 11.79 -7.29
N LEU A 75 -4.93 11.26 -7.07
CA LEU A 75 -4.49 10.80 -5.74
C LEU A 75 -4.42 11.95 -4.74
N LYS A 76 -3.99 13.13 -5.19
CA LYS A 76 -3.96 14.35 -4.36
C LYS A 76 -5.39 14.81 -4.04
N ALA A 77 -6.30 14.77 -5.00
CA ALA A 77 -7.71 15.12 -4.80
C ALA A 77 -8.42 14.13 -3.84
N ILE A 78 -8.12 12.83 -3.91
CA ILE A 78 -8.65 11.84 -2.98
C ILE A 78 -8.11 12.08 -1.56
N ARG A 79 -6.79 12.30 -1.41
CA ARG A 79 -6.20 12.65 -0.11
C ARG A 79 -6.79 13.92 0.48
N GLN A 80 -7.01 14.94 -0.36
CA GLN A 80 -7.62 16.19 0.06
C GLN A 80 -9.05 15.97 0.56
N LYS A 81 -9.85 15.17 -0.16
CA LYS A 81 -11.21 14.79 0.26
C LYS A 81 -11.24 13.95 1.54
N GLU A 82 -10.31 13.02 1.71
CA GLU A 82 -10.20 12.23 2.95
C GLU A 82 -9.82 13.13 4.15
N LEU A 83 -8.87 14.04 3.97
CA LEU A 83 -8.50 15.02 4.99
C LEU A 83 -9.65 15.97 5.33
N GLU A 84 -10.42 16.42 4.33
CA GLU A 84 -11.62 17.24 4.53
C GLU A 84 -12.73 16.46 5.25
N SER A 85 -12.88 15.16 4.96
CA SER A 85 -13.83 14.29 5.65
C SER A 85 -13.43 14.04 7.12
N ILE A 86 -12.14 13.90 7.41
CA ILE A 86 -11.64 13.76 8.78
C ILE A 86 -11.78 15.09 9.53
N ALA A 87 -11.45 16.21 8.88
CA ALA A 87 -11.59 17.56 9.40
C ALA A 87 -13.05 17.89 9.73
N SER A 88 -14.01 17.51 8.88
CA SER A 88 -15.43 17.73 9.10
C SER A 88 -16.01 16.84 10.20
N THR A 89 -15.54 15.60 10.31
CA THR A 89 -15.97 14.67 11.38
C THR A 89 -15.40 15.05 12.75
N GLN A 90 -14.23 15.69 12.81
CA GLN A 90 -13.57 16.13 14.04
C GLN A 90 -13.72 17.63 14.35
N GLY A 91 -14.41 18.40 13.51
CA GLY A 91 -14.60 19.84 13.68
C GLY A 91 -13.30 20.67 13.66
N LYS A 92 -12.18 20.10 13.18
CA LYS A 92 -10.87 20.77 13.15
C LYS A 92 -10.57 21.25 11.73
N THR A 93 -10.21 22.53 11.58
CA THR A 93 -9.80 23.12 10.30
C THR A 93 -8.57 22.38 9.74
N VAL A 94 -8.55 22.09 8.43
CA VAL A 94 -7.50 21.30 7.72
C VAL A 94 -6.06 21.71 8.09
N ASN A 95 -5.81 23.01 8.26
CA ASN A 95 -4.49 23.53 8.67
C ASN A 95 -4.03 23.06 10.05
N GLN A 96 -4.95 22.76 10.97
CA GLN A 96 -4.65 22.29 12.32
C GLN A 96 -4.28 20.80 12.30
N VAL A 97 -4.98 20.00 11.50
CA VAL A 97 -4.69 18.56 11.32
C VAL A 97 -3.30 18.36 10.71
N ILE A 98 -2.92 19.18 9.73
CA ILE A 98 -1.58 19.13 9.13
C ILE A 98 -0.51 19.50 10.16
N LYS A 99 -0.72 20.55 10.97
CA LYS A 99 0.23 20.94 12.01
C LYS A 99 0.39 19.87 13.09
N GLU A 100 -0.70 19.26 13.55
CA GLU A 100 -0.66 18.17 14.54
C GLU A 100 0.07 16.94 13.97
N SER A 101 -0.20 16.57 12.71
CA SER A 101 0.46 15.41 12.07
C SER A 101 1.95 15.62 11.82
N MET A 102 2.41 16.86 11.61
CA MET A 102 3.85 17.17 11.49
C MET A 102 4.54 17.28 12.85
N ALA A 103 3.82 17.64 13.92
CA ALA A 103 4.36 17.67 15.28
C ALA A 103 4.63 16.25 15.81
N ASP A 104 3.75 15.29 15.51
CA ASP A 104 3.92 13.88 15.90
C ASP A 104 5.07 13.15 15.18
N LEU A 105 5.59 13.71 14.08
CA LEU A 105 6.75 13.18 13.35
C LEU A 105 8.10 13.68 13.87
N LEU A 106 8.10 14.62 14.82
CA LEU A 106 9.30 15.27 15.37
C LEU A 106 9.58 14.92 16.85
N VAL A 107 8.86 13.94 17.41
CA VAL A 107 9.10 13.38 18.76
C VAL A 107 9.72 11.99 18.64
#